data_AF-A0A7X3FU04-F1
#
_entry.id   AF-A0A7X3FU04-F1
#
_cell.length_a   1.000
_cell.length_b   1.000
_cell.length_c   1.000
_cell.angle_alpha   90.00
_cell.angle_beta   90.00
_cell.angle_gamma   90.00
#
_symmetry.space_group_name_H-M   'P 1'
#
loop_
_entity.id
_entity.type
_entity.pdbx_description
1 polymer ?
#
loop_
_entity_poly.entity_id
_entity_poly.type
_entity_poly.pdbx_seq_one_letter_code
_entity_poly.pdbx_strand_id
1 'polypeptide(L)'
;MEFVAYHAQLRPIAFYGHVVLAPVALALVPLQLWQGLREKRPQVHRLMGRAYGIAVLLSGASGLWLAVTTEAGPVAAFGFGLLAVLWLGTTITGIRLAMSGDRTAHRRWMIRSVALTLAAVTLRIQIPASMMLDIPFDTAYPAIAWLCWVPNLMVAELVLRWPRRSTVRLRAPA
;
A
#
# COMPACT_ATOMS: atom_id res chain seq x y z
N MET A 1 -9.55 19.77 -13.17
CA MET A 1 -10.19 18.60 -13.81
C MET A 1 -9.52 18.19 -15.12
N GLU A 2 -8.74 19.05 -15.77
CA GLU A 2 -7.97 18.68 -16.98
C GLU A 2 -6.90 17.58 -16.75
N PHE A 3 -6.23 17.56 -15.60
CA PHE A 3 -5.23 16.54 -15.26
C PHE A 3 -5.79 15.09 -15.26
N VAL A 4 -7.04 14.93 -14.83
CA VAL A 4 -7.73 13.63 -14.84
C VAL A 4 -8.18 13.27 -16.26
N ALA A 5 -8.62 14.26 -17.03
CA ALA A 5 -9.05 14.08 -18.41
C ALA A 5 -7.88 13.68 -19.34
N TYR A 6 -6.68 14.22 -19.10
CA TYR A 6 -5.47 13.90 -19.88
C TYR A 6 -5.10 12.41 -19.82
N HIS A 7 -5.07 11.81 -18.62
CA HIS A 7 -4.78 10.38 -18.47
C HIS A 7 -5.91 9.48 -19.01
N ALA A 8 -7.17 9.92 -18.91
CA ALA A 8 -8.31 9.20 -19.46
C ALA A 8 -8.30 9.15 -21.01
N GLN A 9 -7.79 10.20 -21.67
CA GLN A 9 -7.77 10.29 -23.13
C GLN A 9 -6.54 9.62 -23.78
N LEU A 10 -5.35 9.72 -23.17
CA LEU A 10 -4.13 9.18 -23.78
C LEU A 10 -3.77 7.77 -23.29
N ARG A 11 -4.21 7.37 -22.09
CA ARG A 11 -3.76 6.13 -21.42
C ARG A 11 -4.88 5.45 -20.61
N PRO A 12 -6.06 5.20 -21.20
CA PRO A 12 -7.24 4.74 -20.46
C PRO A 12 -6.99 3.45 -19.69
N ILE A 13 -6.26 2.49 -20.28
CA ILE A 13 -6.04 1.18 -19.65
C ILE A 13 -5.26 1.30 -18.34
N ALA A 14 -4.15 2.04 -18.32
CA ALA A 14 -3.35 2.23 -17.11
C ALA A 14 -4.09 3.08 -16.07
N PHE A 15 -4.79 4.13 -16.51
CA PHE A 15 -5.56 4.97 -15.61
C PHE A 15 -6.70 4.20 -14.92
N TYR A 16 -7.57 3.55 -15.69
CA TYR A 16 -8.67 2.75 -15.13
C TYR A 16 -8.16 1.54 -14.37
N GLY A 17 -7.10 0.89 -14.86
CA GLY A 17 -6.42 -0.21 -14.17
C GLY A 17 -5.96 0.20 -12.77
N HIS A 18 -5.36 1.39 -12.62
CA HIS A 18 -4.96 1.87 -11.31
C HIS A 18 -6.17 2.31 -10.46
N VAL A 19 -7.03 3.18 -11.01
CA VAL A 19 -8.12 3.84 -10.27
C VAL A 19 -9.21 2.88 -9.81
N VAL A 20 -9.45 1.78 -10.52
CA VAL A 20 -10.43 0.77 -10.11
C VAL A 20 -9.81 -0.25 -9.16
N LEU A 21 -8.59 -0.73 -9.45
CA LEU A 21 -8.00 -1.83 -8.69
C LEU A 21 -7.33 -1.38 -7.38
N ALA A 22 -6.83 -0.14 -7.28
CA ALA A 22 -6.25 0.36 -6.02
C ALA A 22 -7.29 0.45 -4.89
N PRO A 23 -8.50 1.00 -5.09
CA PRO A 23 -9.55 0.98 -4.08
C PRO A 23 -9.99 -0.44 -3.69
N VAL A 24 -10.04 -1.37 -4.65
CA VAL A 24 -10.35 -2.78 -4.36
C VAL A 24 -9.28 -3.39 -3.45
N ALA A 25 -7.99 -3.18 -3.75
CA ALA A 25 -6.90 -3.63 -2.89
C ALA A 25 -7.01 -3.04 -1.48
N LEU A 26 -7.32 -1.74 -1.37
CA LEU A 26 -7.51 -1.05 -0.10
C LEU A 26 -8.70 -1.61 0.70
N ALA A 27 -9.84 -1.86 0.04
CA ALA A 27 -11.04 -2.42 0.68
C ALA A 27 -10.82 -3.83 1.25
N LEU A 28 -9.89 -4.60 0.67
CA LEU A 28 -9.52 -5.93 1.15
C LEU A 28 -8.60 -5.89 2.38
N VAL A 29 -7.90 -4.77 2.65
CA VAL A 29 -6.92 -4.66 3.75
C VAL A 29 -7.51 -4.99 5.13
N PRO A 30 -8.64 -4.41 5.58
CA PRO A 30 -9.18 -4.70 6.91
C PRO A 30 -9.51 -6.19 7.09
N LEU A 31 -10.01 -6.81 6.04
CA LEU A 31 -10.37 -8.22 6.01
C LEU A 31 -9.12 -9.12 6.04
N GLN A 32 -8.03 -8.69 5.40
CA GLN A 32 -6.73 -9.38 5.48
C GLN A 32 -6.08 -9.30 6.87
N LEU A 33 -6.26 -8.17 7.58
CA LEU A 33 -5.71 -7.97 8.93
C LEU A 33 -6.52 -8.68 10.02
N TRP A 34 -7.79 -8.97 9.77
CA TRP A 34 -8.68 -9.58 10.75
C TRP A 34 -8.24 -11.00 11.16
N GLN A 35 -7.85 -11.14 12.44
CA GLN A 35 -7.38 -12.41 12.99
C GLN A 35 -8.47 -13.50 12.96
N GLY A 36 -9.71 -13.14 13.28
CA GLY A 36 -10.85 -14.06 13.28
C GLY A 36 -11.12 -14.69 11.91
N LEU A 37 -10.97 -13.93 10.82
CA LEU A 37 -11.12 -14.48 9.47
C LEU A 37 -10.01 -15.47 9.13
N ARG A 38 -8.77 -15.13 9.50
CA ARG A 38 -7.60 -15.98 9.27
C ARG A 38 -7.66 -17.31 10.03
N GLU A 39 -8.20 -17.31 11.25
CA GLU A 39 -8.31 -18.50 12.10
C GLU A 39 -9.55 -19.32 11.81
N LYS A 40 -10.72 -18.69 11.66
CA LYS A 40 -12.01 -19.39 11.50
C LYS A 40 -12.30 -19.79 10.04
N ARG A 41 -11.81 -19.03 9.05
CA ARG A 41 -12.08 -19.27 7.62
C ARG A 41 -10.82 -19.08 6.76
N PRO A 42 -9.80 -19.93 6.92
CA PRO A 42 -8.52 -19.79 6.21
C PRO A 42 -8.65 -19.86 4.68
N GLN A 43 -9.64 -20.58 4.15
CA GLN A 43 -9.91 -20.62 2.70
C GLN A 43 -10.32 -19.25 2.16
N VAL A 44 -11.20 -18.54 2.87
CA VAL A 44 -11.66 -17.19 2.51
C VAL A 44 -10.51 -16.21 2.59
N HIS A 45 -9.71 -16.27 3.66
CA HIS A 45 -8.51 -15.44 3.80
C HIS A 45 -7.55 -15.60 2.60
N ARG A 46 -7.30 -16.84 2.16
CA ARG A 46 -6.44 -17.14 1.00
C ARG A 46 -7.03 -16.62 -0.31
N LEU A 47 -8.33 -16.79 -0.54
CA LEU A 47 -8.99 -16.28 -1.76
C LEU A 47 -8.88 -14.76 -1.83
N MET A 48 -9.19 -14.08 -0.72
CA MET A 48 -9.08 -12.63 -0.63
C MET A 48 -7.63 -12.15 -0.73
N GLY A 49 -6.67 -12.94 -0.24
CA GLY A 49 -5.25 -12.63 -0.35
C GLY A 49 -4.76 -12.71 -1.79
N ARG A 50 -5.28 -13.67 -2.57
CA ARG A 50 -5.04 -13.75 -4.03
C ARG A 50 -5.67 -12.57 -4.75
N ALA A 51 -6.92 -12.22 -4.44
CA ALA A 51 -7.59 -11.07 -5.03
C ALA A 51 -6.83 -9.75 -4.72
N TYR A 52 -6.39 -9.58 -3.47
CA TYR A 52 -5.54 -8.45 -3.07
C TYR A 52 -4.24 -8.44 -3.86
N GLY A 53 -3.52 -9.56 -3.94
CA GLY A 53 -2.27 -9.67 -4.68
C GLY A 53 -2.42 -9.30 -6.15
N ILE A 54 -3.42 -9.85 -6.84
CA ILE A 54 -3.71 -9.53 -8.25
C ILE A 54 -4.04 -8.05 -8.42
N ALA A 55 -4.90 -7.50 -7.56
CA ALA A 55 -5.28 -6.09 -7.61
C ALA A 55 -4.05 -5.17 -7.43
N VAL A 56 -3.17 -5.48 -6.47
CA VAL A 56 -1.92 -4.72 -6.26
C VAL A 56 -0.98 -4.85 -7.45
N LEU A 57 -0.79 -6.05 -8.01
CA LEU A 57 0.14 -6.23 -9.13
C LEU A 57 -0.30 -5.46 -10.38
N LEU A 58 -1.57 -5.55 -10.72
CA LEU A 58 -2.13 -4.84 -11.88
C LEU A 58 -2.19 -3.32 -11.62
N SER A 59 -2.66 -2.91 -10.45
CA SER A 59 -2.76 -1.49 -10.07
C SER A 59 -1.39 -0.84 -9.92
N GLY A 60 -0.43 -1.53 -9.32
CA GLY A 60 0.92 -1.06 -9.08
C GLY A 60 1.72 -0.93 -10.38
N ALA A 61 1.60 -1.88 -11.30
CA ALA A 61 2.21 -1.77 -12.64
C ALA A 61 1.62 -0.59 -13.42
N SER A 62 0.30 -0.43 -13.36
CA SER A 62 -0.38 0.72 -13.96
C SER A 62 0.02 2.04 -13.32
N GLY A 63 0.13 2.09 -12.00
CA GLY A 63 0.57 3.26 -11.23
C GLY A 63 2.02 3.63 -11.49
N LEU A 64 2.91 2.64 -11.67
CA LEU A 64 4.30 2.87 -12.04
C LEU A 64 4.38 3.52 -13.43
N TRP A 65 3.59 3.03 -14.40
CA TRP A 65 3.51 3.63 -15.73
C TRP A 65 3.02 5.08 -15.68
N LEU A 66 2.02 5.37 -14.85
CA LEU A 66 1.52 6.74 -14.65
C LEU A 66 2.58 7.63 -13.99
N ALA A 67 3.33 7.11 -13.01
CA ALA A 67 4.37 7.86 -12.32
C ALA A 67 5.53 8.26 -13.24
N VAL A 68 6.00 7.37 -14.12
CA VAL A 68 7.09 7.69 -15.06
C VAL A 68 6.68 8.65 -16.17
N THR A 69 5.38 8.86 -16.36
CA THR A 69 4.82 9.69 -17.44
C THR A 69 3.97 10.84 -16.92
N THR A 70 4.12 11.18 -15.64
CA THR A 70 3.42 12.30 -15.02
C THR A 70 4.07 13.62 -15.40
N GLU A 71 3.24 14.65 -15.56
CA GLU A 71 3.68 16.04 -15.79
C GLU A 71 3.86 16.82 -14.48
N ALA A 72 3.61 16.18 -13.33
CA ALA A 72 3.70 16.80 -12.00
C ALA A 72 5.15 17.04 -11.50
N GLY A 73 6.13 17.02 -12.41
CA GLY A 73 7.54 17.24 -12.14
C GLY A 73 8.30 15.98 -11.69
N PRO A 74 9.64 16.01 -11.78
CA PRO A 74 10.49 14.84 -11.53
C PRO A 74 10.42 14.36 -10.08
N VAL A 75 10.28 15.27 -9.10
CA VAL A 75 10.23 14.91 -7.68
C VAL A 75 8.99 14.05 -7.36
N ALA A 76 7.82 14.42 -7.90
CA ALA A 76 6.60 13.64 -7.74
C ALA A 76 6.68 12.32 -8.51
N ALA A 77 7.23 12.34 -9.73
CA ALA A 77 7.46 11.14 -10.54
C ALA A 77 8.30 10.10 -9.78
N PHE A 78 9.41 10.53 -9.17
CA PHE A 78 10.26 9.65 -8.35
C PHE A 78 9.56 9.16 -7.08
N GLY A 79 8.84 10.04 -6.37
CA GLY A 79 8.12 9.66 -5.14
C GLY A 79 7.08 8.57 -5.38
N PHE A 80 6.22 8.76 -6.39
CA PHE A 80 5.20 7.76 -6.75
C PHE A 80 5.78 6.53 -7.46
N GLY A 81 6.82 6.71 -8.28
CA GLY A 81 7.51 5.61 -8.94
C GLY A 81 8.15 4.66 -7.93
N LEU A 82 8.86 5.20 -6.94
CA LEU A 82 9.46 4.41 -5.87
C LEU A 82 8.39 3.73 -5.01
N LEU A 83 7.31 4.43 -4.67
CA LEU A 83 6.15 3.83 -4.01
C LEU A 83 5.62 2.63 -4.79
N ALA A 84 5.42 2.76 -6.10
CA ALA A 84 4.90 1.67 -6.93
C ALA A 84 5.86 0.47 -6.97
N VAL A 85 7.17 0.70 -7.13
CA VAL A 85 8.20 -0.35 -7.10
C VAL A 85 8.21 -1.07 -5.75
N LEU A 86 8.20 -0.33 -4.64
CA LEU A 86 8.19 -0.92 -3.30
C LEU A 86 6.88 -1.68 -3.04
N TRP A 87 5.75 -1.17 -3.50
CA TRP A 87 4.44 -1.81 -3.32
C TRP A 87 4.37 -3.13 -4.08
N LEU A 88 4.83 -3.16 -5.33
CA LEU A 88 4.97 -4.39 -6.11
C LEU A 88 5.97 -5.36 -5.46
N GLY A 89 7.17 -4.89 -5.12
CA GLY A 89 8.23 -5.72 -4.57
C GLY A 89 7.85 -6.37 -3.22
N THR A 90 7.24 -5.60 -2.33
CA THR A 90 6.75 -6.12 -1.03
C THR A 90 5.64 -7.15 -1.21
N THR A 91 4.70 -6.92 -2.14
CA THR A 91 3.60 -7.85 -2.45
C THR A 91 4.11 -9.14 -3.07
N ILE A 92 4.97 -9.05 -4.07
CA ILE A 92 5.58 -10.23 -4.74
C ILE A 92 6.34 -11.07 -3.71
N THR A 93 7.13 -10.43 -2.86
CA THR A 93 7.89 -11.12 -1.81
C THR A 93 6.95 -11.78 -0.80
N GLY A 94 5.88 -11.09 -0.39
CA GLY A 94 4.83 -11.64 0.46
C GLY A 94 4.18 -12.89 -0.16
N ILE A 95 3.82 -12.85 -1.44
CA ILE A 95 3.22 -13.99 -2.16
C ILE A 95 4.22 -15.16 -2.24
N ARG A 96 5.48 -14.91 -2.59
CA ARG A 96 6.54 -15.94 -2.65
C ARG A 96 6.70 -16.65 -1.31
N LEU A 97 6.73 -15.90 -0.20
CA LEU A 97 6.85 -16.46 1.15
C LEU A 97 5.60 -17.22 1.60
N ALA A 98 4.41 -16.82 1.13
CA ALA A 98 3.19 -17.60 1.35
C ALA A 98 3.27 -18.97 0.65
N MET A 99 3.79 -19.01 -0.58
CA MET A 99 3.96 -20.24 -1.35
C MET A 99 5.05 -21.15 -0.74
N SER A 100 6.11 -20.58 -0.18
CA SER A 100 7.15 -21.34 0.52
C SER A 100 6.76 -21.83 1.91
N GLY A 101 5.58 -21.43 2.42
CA GLY A 101 5.07 -21.83 3.73
C GLY A 101 5.61 -21.01 4.91
N ASP A 102 6.49 -20.03 4.69
CA ASP A 102 7.00 -19.15 5.76
C ASP A 102 5.96 -18.07 6.12
N ARG A 103 5.03 -18.44 6.99
CA ARG A 103 3.94 -17.57 7.45
C ARG A 103 4.44 -16.35 8.21
N THR A 104 5.56 -16.48 8.93
CA THR A 104 6.11 -15.39 9.74
C THR A 104 6.69 -14.32 8.84
N ALA A 105 7.56 -14.71 7.91
CA ALA A 105 8.12 -13.77 6.94
C ALA A 105 7.05 -13.21 6.01
N HIS A 106 6.13 -14.05 5.52
CA HIS A 106 4.97 -13.60 4.73
C HIS A 106 4.23 -12.45 5.43
N ARG A 107 3.84 -12.64 6.70
CA ARG A 107 3.13 -11.61 7.47
C ARG A 107 3.93 -10.31 7.59
N ARG A 108 5.25 -10.39 7.81
CA ARG A 108 6.11 -9.21 7.91
C ARG A 108 6.13 -8.42 6.60
N TRP A 109 6.21 -9.10 5.45
CA TRP A 109 6.17 -8.46 4.14
C TRP A 109 4.78 -7.92 3.77
N MET A 110 3.72 -8.63 4.14
CA MET A 110 2.35 -8.13 3.92
C MET A 110 2.03 -6.89 4.75
N ILE A 111 2.59 -6.74 5.96
CA ILE A 111 2.44 -5.52 6.76
C ILE A 111 3.05 -4.31 6.02
N ARG A 112 4.19 -4.47 5.35
CA ARG A 112 4.80 -3.43 4.52
C ARG A 112 3.93 -3.10 3.30
N SER A 113 3.45 -4.12 2.60
CA SER A 113 2.54 -3.96 1.46
C SER A 113 1.26 -3.20 1.86
N VAL A 114 0.68 -3.55 3.01
CA VAL A 114 -0.51 -2.88 3.55
C VAL A 114 -0.23 -1.41 3.88
N ALA A 115 0.92 -1.12 4.49
CA ALA A 115 1.31 0.26 4.80
C ALA A 115 1.47 1.12 3.52
N LEU A 116 2.05 0.55 2.47
CA LEU A 116 2.14 1.21 1.16
C LEU A 116 0.76 1.35 0.49
N THR A 117 -0.15 0.39 0.70
CA THR A 117 -1.54 0.49 0.21
C THR A 117 -2.29 1.65 0.88
N LEU A 118 -2.06 1.87 2.18
CA LEU A 118 -2.63 3.00 2.92
C LEU A 118 -2.14 4.36 2.43
N ALA A 119 -1.06 4.42 1.65
CA ALA A 119 -0.62 5.67 1.04
C ALA A 119 -1.70 6.31 0.17
N ALA A 120 -2.55 5.49 -0.44
CA ALA A 120 -3.73 5.98 -1.15
C ALA A 120 -4.59 6.84 -0.22
N VAL A 121 -4.91 6.37 0.99
CA VAL A 121 -5.73 7.11 1.97
C VAL A 121 -5.01 8.37 2.42
N THR A 122 -3.75 8.27 2.84
CA THR A 122 -2.97 9.41 3.32
C THR A 122 -2.88 10.51 2.27
N LEU A 123 -2.67 10.15 1.00
CA LEU A 123 -2.66 11.09 -0.12
C LEU A 123 -4.00 11.84 -0.27
N ARG A 124 -5.14 11.14 -0.13
CA ARG A 124 -6.48 11.76 -0.23
C ARG A 124 -6.84 12.64 0.97
N ILE A 125 -6.12 12.51 2.09
CA ILE A 125 -6.26 13.40 3.25
C ILE A 125 -5.35 14.62 3.08
N GLN A 126 -4.10 14.39 2.66
CA GLN A 126 -3.08 15.43 2.54
C GLN A 126 -3.40 16.47 1.45
N ILE A 127 -3.95 16.05 0.30
CA ILE A 127 -4.29 16.98 -0.78
C ILE A 127 -5.33 18.03 -0.29
N PRO A 128 -6.54 17.65 0.19
CA PRO A 128 -7.49 18.61 0.73
C PRO A 128 -6.93 19.42 1.91
N ALA A 129 -6.16 18.81 2.80
CA ALA A 129 -5.54 19.51 3.92
C ALA A 129 -4.60 20.63 3.45
N SER A 130 -3.81 20.39 2.39
CA SER A 130 -2.94 21.43 1.84
C SER A 130 -3.72 22.61 1.24
N MET A 131 -4.87 22.32 0.62
CA MET A 131 -5.78 23.35 0.09
C MET A 131 -6.41 24.17 1.21
N MET A 132 -6.82 23.55 2.32
CA MET A 132 -7.38 24.24 3.48
C MET A 132 -6.36 25.13 4.21
N LEU A 133 -5.07 24.87 4.01
CA LEU A 133 -3.96 25.65 4.57
C LEU A 133 -3.42 26.69 3.57
N ASP A 134 -4.10 26.89 2.43
CA ASP A 134 -3.69 27.79 1.35
C ASP A 134 -2.26 27.53 0.82
N ILE A 135 -1.78 26.30 0.90
CA ILE A 135 -0.47 25.91 0.36
C ILE A 135 -0.62 25.67 -1.15
N PRO A 136 0.19 26.32 -2.01
CA PRO A 136 0.13 26.12 -3.45
C PRO A 136 0.31 24.65 -3.85
N PHE A 137 -0.49 24.16 -4.79
CA PHE A 137 -0.46 22.76 -5.23
C PHE A 137 0.93 22.35 -5.75
N ASP A 138 1.58 23.22 -6.53
CA ASP A 138 2.91 22.96 -7.11
C ASP A 138 3.99 22.81 -6.03
N THR A 139 3.79 23.39 -4.85
CA THR A 139 4.66 23.24 -3.69
C THR A 139 4.28 22.03 -2.85
N ALA A 140 2.99 21.82 -2.60
CA ALA A 140 2.49 20.75 -1.74
C ALA A 140 2.63 19.37 -2.38
N TYR A 141 2.30 19.24 -3.67
CA TYR A 141 2.16 17.95 -4.33
C TYR A 141 3.47 17.14 -4.40
N PRO A 142 4.64 17.73 -4.73
CA PRO A 142 5.91 17.01 -4.67
C PRO A 142 6.25 16.49 -3.27
N ALA A 143 5.97 17.27 -2.20
CA ALA A 143 6.19 16.83 -0.83
C ALA A 143 5.22 15.70 -0.43
N ILE A 144 3.95 15.86 -0.78
CA ILE A 144 2.89 14.88 -0.53
C ILE A 144 3.18 13.54 -1.24
N ALA A 145 3.81 13.56 -2.42
CA ALA A 145 4.23 12.35 -3.14
C ALA A 145 5.15 11.43 -2.32
N TRP A 146 5.85 11.97 -1.31
CA TRP A 146 6.66 11.22 -0.35
C TRP A 146 5.93 11.02 0.99
N LEU A 147 5.34 12.09 1.51
CA LEU A 147 4.67 12.09 2.82
C LEU A 147 3.44 11.16 2.87
N CYS A 148 2.86 10.80 1.73
CA CYS A 148 1.74 9.86 1.72
C CYS A 148 2.14 8.43 2.10
N TRP A 149 3.39 8.01 1.87
CA TRP A 149 3.80 6.62 2.07
C TRP A 149 4.98 6.42 3.01
N VAL A 150 5.93 7.36 3.07
CA VAL A 150 7.11 7.25 3.94
C VAL A 150 6.70 7.09 5.41
N PRO A 151 5.82 7.95 5.98
CA PRO A 151 5.38 7.79 7.36
C PRO A 151 4.65 6.47 7.61
N ASN A 152 3.82 6.02 6.66
CA ASN A 152 3.11 4.75 6.77
C ASN A 152 4.10 3.57 6.87
N LEU A 153 5.13 3.57 6.02
CA LEU A 153 6.16 2.53 6.02
C LEU A 153 7.02 2.59 7.29
N MET A 154 7.34 3.79 7.79
CA MET A 154 8.04 3.97 9.07
C MET A 154 7.24 3.36 10.22
N VAL A 155 5.95 3.65 10.31
CA VAL A 155 5.06 3.04 11.33
C VAL A 155 5.04 1.52 11.20
N ALA A 156 4.99 1.00 9.98
CA ALA A 156 5.05 -0.45 9.74
C ALA A 156 6.35 -1.08 10.27
N GLU A 157 7.49 -0.45 10.02
CA GLU A 157 8.78 -0.93 10.53
C GLU A 157 8.86 -0.86 12.07
N LEU A 158 8.34 0.21 12.67
CA LEU A 158 8.27 0.33 14.14
C LEU A 158 7.41 -0.80 14.74
N VAL A 159 6.24 -1.06 14.15
CA VAL A 159 5.36 -2.17 14.59
C VAL A 159 6.03 -3.53 14.43
N LEU A 160 6.82 -3.73 13.38
CA LEU A 160 7.54 -4.98 13.13
C LEU A 160 8.74 -5.19 14.06
N ARG A 161 9.38 -4.10 14.49
CA ARG A 161 10.55 -4.09 15.39
C ARG A 161 10.17 -4.02 16.86
N TRP A 162 8.91 -3.69 17.17
CA TRP A 162 8.44 -3.57 18.55
C TRP A 162 8.61 -4.91 19.29
N PRO A 163 9.35 -4.95 20.41
CA PRO A 163 9.51 -6.17 21.19
C PRO A 163 8.14 -6.67 21.65
N ARG A 164 7.77 -7.88 21.24
CA ARG A 164 6.64 -8.56 21.88
C ARG A 164 7.12 -8.95 23.27
N ARG A 165 6.55 -8.34 24.32
CA ARG A 165 6.79 -8.77 25.70
C ARG A 165 6.48 -10.26 25.77
N SER A 166 7.51 -11.06 25.96
CA SER A 166 7.38 -12.47 26.30
C SER A 166 6.59 -12.51 27.60
N THR A 167 5.36 -13.02 27.59
CA THR A 167 4.68 -13.38 28.82
C THR A 167 5.52 -14.47 29.47
N VAL A 168 6.37 -14.09 30.41
CA VAL A 168 7.04 -15.01 31.31
C VAL A 168 5.92 -15.76 32.01
N ARG A 169 5.66 -17.01 31.59
CA ARG A 169 4.83 -17.93 32.37
C ARG A 169 5.62 -18.20 33.65
N LEU A 170 5.26 -17.52 34.73
CA LEU A 170 5.67 -17.92 36.06
C LEU A 170 5.10 -19.34 36.28
N ARG A 171 5.96 -20.35 36.21
CA ARG A 171 5.64 -21.68 36.75
C ARG A 171 5.51 -21.50 38.26
N ALA A 172 4.32 -21.72 38.80
CA ALA A 172 4.17 -21.89 40.24
C ALA A 172 4.96 -23.14 40.68
N PRO A 173 5.75 -23.07 41.77
CA PRO A 173 6.33 -24.25 42.38
C PRO A 173 5.22 -25.15 42.94
N ALA A 174 5.45 -26.47 42.84
CA ALA A 174 4.52 -27.54 43.23
C ALA A 174 4.33 -27.64 44.75
#